data_AF-A0AA86VIJ8-F1
#
_entry.id   AF-A0AA86VIJ8-F1
#
_cell.length_a   1.000
_cell.length_b   1.000
_cell.length_c   1.000
_cell.angle_alpha   90.00
_cell.angle_beta   90.00
_cell.angle_gamma   90.00
#
_symmetry.space_group_name_H-M   'P 1'
#
loop_
_entity.id
_entity.type
_entity.pdbx_description
1 polymer ?
#
loop_
_entity_poly.entity_id
_entity_poly.type
_entity_poly.pdbx_seq_one_letter_code
_entity_poly.pdbx_strand_id
1 'polypeptide(L)'
;MTEATIRNKPGMASVKDMPVLQDGPPPGGFAPVRFARRIPNKGPGAVAIFLTAFGAFSWGMYQVGQGNKIRRALKEEKYAARRSILPVLQAEEDERFVREWHKYLEYEAEVMKDVPGWKVGESVYNSGRWVPPASGELRPDVW
;
A
#
# COMPACT_ATOMS: atom_id res chain seq x y z
N MET A 1 29.84 -5.71 -88.17
CA MET A 1 28.81 -6.41 -88.98
C MET A 1 28.58 -7.87 -88.53
N THR A 2 28.95 -8.27 -87.30
CA THR A 2 28.83 -9.65 -86.79
C THR A 2 27.62 -9.88 -85.88
N GLU A 3 27.05 -8.80 -85.32
CA GLU A 3 25.87 -8.87 -84.44
C GLU A 3 24.65 -9.47 -85.13
N ALA A 4 24.47 -9.21 -86.44
CA ALA A 4 23.38 -9.77 -87.23
C ALA A 4 23.46 -11.29 -87.37
N THR A 5 24.67 -11.87 -87.29
CA THR A 5 24.90 -13.31 -87.33
C THR A 5 24.72 -13.96 -85.96
N ILE A 6 25.03 -13.24 -84.87
CA ILE A 6 24.95 -13.73 -83.49
C ILE A 6 23.52 -13.66 -82.95
N ARG A 7 22.81 -12.53 -83.18
CA ARG A 7 21.42 -12.31 -82.75
C ARG A 7 20.46 -12.64 -83.89
N ASN A 8 20.68 -13.76 -84.57
CA ASN A 8 19.85 -14.14 -85.70
C ASN A 8 18.55 -14.79 -85.21
N LYS A 9 17.42 -14.42 -85.82
CA LYS A 9 16.13 -15.10 -85.64
C LYS A 9 15.65 -15.63 -87.00
N PRO A 10 15.19 -16.89 -87.11
CA PRO A 10 14.64 -17.42 -88.34
C PRO A 10 13.49 -16.55 -88.88
N GLY A 11 13.58 -16.12 -90.15
CA GLY A 11 12.57 -15.28 -90.79
C GLY A 11 12.79 -13.76 -90.68
N MET A 12 13.95 -13.30 -90.19
CA MET A 12 14.29 -11.88 -90.11
C MET A 12 14.51 -11.27 -91.50
N ALA A 13 13.73 -10.25 -91.88
CA ALA A 13 13.84 -9.56 -93.16
C ALA A 13 14.77 -8.32 -93.10
N SER A 14 14.96 -7.75 -91.90
CA SER A 14 15.76 -6.56 -91.68
C SER A 14 16.53 -6.61 -90.37
N VAL A 15 17.65 -5.89 -90.31
CA VAL A 15 18.47 -5.66 -89.10
C VAL A 15 17.64 -5.09 -87.93
N LYS A 16 16.53 -4.41 -88.21
CA LYS A 16 15.63 -3.85 -87.18
C LYS A 16 14.86 -4.91 -86.38
N ASP A 17 14.68 -6.11 -86.94
CA ASP A 17 13.89 -7.18 -86.33
C ASP A 17 14.76 -8.13 -85.47
N MET A 18 16.00 -7.74 -85.18
CA MET A 18 16.89 -8.51 -84.31
C MET A 18 16.30 -8.65 -82.90
N PRO A 19 16.31 -9.86 -82.32
CA PRO A 19 15.83 -10.09 -80.96
C PRO A 19 16.71 -9.35 -79.95
N VAL A 20 16.06 -8.56 -79.10
CA VAL A 20 16.67 -7.90 -77.95
C VAL A 20 15.87 -8.34 -76.72
N LEU A 21 16.39 -9.33 -76.00
CA LEU A 21 15.88 -9.73 -74.70
C LEU A 21 16.71 -9.01 -73.62
N GLN A 22 16.14 -7.99 -73.01
CA GLN A 22 16.75 -7.25 -71.91
C GLN A 22 16.05 -7.63 -70.60
N ASP A 23 16.81 -7.57 -69.50
CA ASP A 23 16.22 -7.68 -68.17
C ASP A 23 15.32 -6.47 -67.93
N GLY A 24 14.10 -6.73 -67.46
CA GLY A 24 13.05 -5.72 -67.33
C GLY A 24 11.92 -6.23 -66.46
N PRO A 25 11.07 -5.32 -65.94
CA PRO A 25 9.93 -5.75 -65.15
C PRO A 25 9.01 -6.63 -66.00
N PRO A 26 8.33 -7.62 -65.40
CA PRO A 26 7.32 -8.40 -66.11
C PRO A 26 6.23 -7.47 -66.65
N PRO A 27 5.54 -7.87 -67.73
CA PRO A 27 4.40 -7.10 -68.24
C PRO A 27 3.34 -7.00 -67.13
N GLY A 28 3.11 -5.78 -66.63
CA GLY A 28 2.24 -5.49 -65.48
C GLY A 28 2.96 -4.99 -64.21
N GLY A 29 4.29 -5.03 -64.17
CA GLY A 29 5.08 -4.52 -63.04
C GLY A 29 5.08 -5.42 -61.81
N PHE A 30 5.77 -4.98 -60.75
CA PHE A 30 5.82 -5.69 -59.47
C PHE A 30 4.67 -5.28 -58.54
N ALA A 31 4.39 -6.13 -57.54
CA ALA A 31 3.42 -5.81 -56.51
C ALA A 31 3.76 -4.46 -55.82
N PRO A 32 2.73 -3.67 -55.44
CA PRO A 32 2.96 -2.36 -54.85
C PRO A 32 3.70 -2.49 -53.51
N VAL A 33 4.91 -1.96 -53.46
CA VAL A 33 5.71 -1.91 -52.23
C VAL A 33 5.18 -0.80 -51.34
N ARG A 34 4.82 -1.16 -50.11
CA ARG A 34 4.32 -0.18 -49.14
C ARG A 34 5.49 0.58 -48.51
N PHE A 35 5.58 1.88 -48.79
CA PHE A 35 6.63 2.76 -48.25
C PHE A 35 6.17 3.63 -47.07
N ALA A 36 4.86 3.85 -46.91
CA ALA A 36 4.33 4.73 -45.86
C ALA A 36 4.26 4.03 -44.50
N ARG A 37 4.62 4.77 -43.44
CA ARG A 37 4.46 4.36 -42.04
C ARG A 37 2.98 4.29 -41.68
N ARG A 38 2.54 3.18 -41.09
CA ARG A 38 1.20 3.00 -40.53
C ARG A 38 1.31 2.49 -39.11
N ILE A 39 1.10 3.37 -38.13
CA ILE A 39 1.02 2.99 -36.72
C ILE A 39 -0.44 3.10 -36.31
N PRO A 40 -1.12 1.98 -35.99
CA PRO A 40 -2.51 2.00 -35.61
C PRO A 40 -2.66 2.38 -34.13
N ASN A 41 -3.43 3.43 -33.84
CA ASN A 41 -3.78 3.82 -32.48
C ASN A 41 -5.05 3.06 -32.04
N LYS A 42 -4.88 1.84 -31.56
CA LYS A 42 -5.98 0.95 -31.11
C LYS A 42 -6.26 1.02 -29.60
N GLY A 43 -5.65 1.99 -28.91
CA GLY A 43 -5.87 2.19 -27.49
C GLY A 43 -7.28 2.67 -27.17
N PRO A 44 -7.74 2.48 -25.92
CA PRO A 44 -9.02 3.04 -25.47
C PRO A 44 -9.01 4.57 -25.60
N GLY A 45 -10.14 5.13 -26.01
CA GLY A 45 -10.30 6.58 -26.11
C GLY A 45 -10.19 7.26 -24.73
N ALA A 46 -9.90 8.57 -24.72
CA ALA A 46 -9.67 9.32 -23.48
C ALA A 46 -10.83 9.21 -22.47
N VAL A 47 -12.08 9.28 -22.95
CA VAL A 47 -13.27 9.14 -22.10
C VAL A 47 -13.38 7.75 -21.49
N ALA A 48 -13.04 6.70 -22.25
CA ALA A 48 -13.07 5.34 -21.73
C ALA A 48 -12.04 5.15 -20.60
N ILE A 49 -10.84 5.71 -20.75
CA ILE A 49 -9.80 5.69 -19.71
C ILE A 49 -10.29 6.44 -18.47
N PHE A 50 -10.82 7.65 -18.66
CA PHE A 50 -11.30 8.49 -17.56
C PHE A 50 -12.44 7.82 -16.78
N LEU A 51 -13.47 7.32 -17.46
CA LEU A 51 -14.60 6.67 -16.81
C LEU A 51 -14.20 5.39 -16.09
N THR A 52 -13.24 4.63 -16.65
CA THR A 52 -12.72 3.43 -15.99
C THR A 52 -11.99 3.80 -14.71
N ALA A 53 -11.09 4.78 -14.76
CA ALA A 53 -10.35 5.23 -13.59
C ALA A 53 -11.28 5.82 -12.51
N PHE A 54 -12.23 6.66 -12.92
CA PHE A 54 -13.22 7.25 -12.02
C PHE A 54 -14.10 6.16 -11.38
N GLY A 55 -14.64 5.24 -12.18
CA GLY A 55 -15.46 4.13 -11.69
C GLY A 55 -14.71 3.24 -10.71
N ALA A 56 -13.47 2.87 -11.03
CA ALA A 56 -12.61 2.09 -10.15
C ALA A 56 -12.32 2.82 -8.83
N PHE A 57 -12.07 4.14 -8.88
CA PHE A 57 -11.84 4.95 -7.69
C PHE A 57 -13.10 5.05 -6.81
N SER A 58 -14.25 5.43 -7.39
CA SER A 58 -15.51 5.56 -6.65
C SER A 58 -15.91 4.25 -5.99
N TRP A 59 -15.81 3.13 -6.72
CA TRP A 59 -16.10 1.81 -6.17
C TRP A 59 -15.08 1.38 -5.11
N GLY A 60 -13.78 1.63 -5.36
CA GLY A 60 -12.72 1.34 -4.40
C GLY A 60 -12.93 2.09 -3.08
N MET A 61 -13.29 3.37 -3.13
CA MET A 61 -13.58 4.17 -1.93
C MET A 61 -14.82 3.67 -1.18
N TYR A 62 -15.86 3.22 -1.90
CA TYR A 62 -17.01 2.56 -1.28
C TYR A 62 -16.60 1.30 -0.51
N GLN A 63 -15.79 0.43 -1.12
CA GLN A 63 -15.28 -0.79 -0.49
C GLN A 63 -14.39 -0.49 0.73
N VAL A 64 -13.54 0.54 0.66
CA VAL A 64 -12.77 1.03 1.82
C VAL A 64 -13.69 1.46 2.96
N GLY A 65 -14.79 2.16 2.66
CA GLY A 65 -15.81 2.53 3.65
C GLY A 65 -16.41 1.32 4.35
N GLN A 66 -16.81 0.30 3.58
CA GLN A 66 -17.34 -0.97 4.13
C GLN A 66 -16.30 -1.70 4.98
N GLY A 67 -15.05 -1.80 4.50
CA GLY A 67 -13.95 -2.41 5.24
C GLY A 67 -13.65 -1.69 6.55
N ASN A 68 -13.68 -0.35 6.56
CA ASN A 68 -13.50 0.44 7.78
C ASN A 68 -14.63 0.26 8.79
N LYS A 69 -15.88 0.08 8.32
CA LYS A 69 -17.03 -0.25 9.17
C LYS A 69 -16.81 -1.59 9.87
N ILE A 70 -16.38 -2.61 9.13
CA ILE A 70 -16.07 -3.95 9.69
C ILE A 70 -14.91 -3.87 10.68
N ARG A 71 -13.81 -3.19 10.33
CA ARG A 71 -12.67 -2.99 11.24
C ARG A 71 -13.07 -2.28 12.54
N ARG A 72 -14.00 -1.32 12.47
CA ARG A 72 -14.52 -0.65 13.66
C ARG A 72 -15.32 -1.61 14.53
N ALA A 73 -16.17 -2.45 13.94
CA ALA A 73 -16.92 -3.47 14.68
C ALA A 73 -15.99 -4.45 15.40
N LEU A 74 -14.94 -4.94 14.73
CA LEU A 74 -13.94 -5.83 15.35
C LEU A 74 -13.15 -5.15 16.48
N LYS A 75 -12.80 -3.86 16.33
CA LYS A 75 -12.17 -3.10 17.41
C LYS A 75 -13.11 -2.92 18.59
N GLU A 76 -14.39 -2.65 18.33
CA GLU A 76 -15.40 -2.50 19.37
C GLU A 76 -15.61 -3.80 20.14
N GLU A 77 -15.65 -4.94 19.45
CA GLU A 77 -15.68 -6.27 20.08
C GLU A 77 -14.48 -6.48 21.01
N LYS A 78 -13.27 -6.18 20.52
CA LYS A 78 -12.04 -6.24 21.34
C LYS A 78 -12.12 -5.32 22.57
N TYR A 79 -12.63 -4.09 22.41
CA TYR A 79 -12.79 -3.16 23.53
C TYR A 79 -13.89 -3.57 24.49
N ALA A 80 -14.97 -4.18 24.01
CA ALA A 80 -16.03 -4.74 24.85
C ALA A 80 -15.50 -5.90 25.70
N ALA A 81 -14.76 -6.84 25.09
CA ALA A 81 -14.12 -7.94 25.79
C ALA A 81 -13.10 -7.47 26.85
N ARG A 82 -12.33 -6.42 26.55
CA ARG A 82 -11.43 -5.80 27.54
C ARG A 82 -12.19 -5.16 28.70
N ARG A 83 -13.26 -4.42 28.39
CA ARG A 83 -14.10 -3.78 29.43
C ARG A 83 -14.77 -4.79 30.34
N SER A 84 -15.17 -5.96 29.81
CA SER A 84 -15.82 -6.99 30.63
C SER A 84 -14.87 -7.64 31.63
N ILE A 85 -13.59 -7.81 31.30
CA ILE A 85 -12.59 -8.41 32.21
C ILE A 85 -11.90 -7.38 33.11
N LEU A 86 -11.99 -6.09 32.78
CA LEU A 86 -11.31 -5.00 33.50
C LEU A 86 -11.58 -5.00 35.01
N PRO A 87 -12.84 -5.17 35.50
CA PRO A 87 -13.09 -5.13 36.94
C PRO A 87 -12.34 -6.20 37.73
N VAL A 88 -12.14 -7.38 37.15
CA VAL A 88 -11.38 -8.47 37.81
C VAL A 88 -9.90 -8.12 37.89
N LEU A 89 -9.32 -7.66 36.77
CA LEU A 89 -7.91 -7.24 36.74
C LEU A 89 -7.65 -6.05 37.67
N GLN A 90 -8.60 -5.11 37.76
CA GLN A 90 -8.49 -3.98 38.67
C GLN A 90 -8.52 -4.44 40.12
N ALA A 91 -9.41 -5.37 40.48
CA ALA A 91 -9.49 -5.89 41.84
C ALA A 91 -8.20 -6.63 42.25
N GLU A 92 -7.64 -7.46 41.36
CA GLU A 92 -6.38 -8.16 41.60
C GLU A 92 -5.20 -7.18 41.80
N GLU A 93 -5.16 -6.11 41.01
CA GLU A 93 -4.14 -5.06 41.13
C GLU A 93 -4.33 -4.22 42.40
N ASP A 94 -5.56 -3.90 42.77
CA ASP A 94 -5.87 -3.17 44.01
C ASP A 94 -5.46 -4.01 45.24
N GLU A 95 -5.74 -5.32 45.26
CA GLU A 95 -5.26 -6.22 46.31
C GLU A 95 -3.73 -6.27 46.39
N ARG A 96 -3.06 -6.36 45.23
CA ARG A 96 -1.60 -6.32 45.15
C ARG A 96 -1.05 -5.02 45.73
N PHE A 97 -1.62 -3.88 45.34
CA PHE A 97 -1.21 -2.55 45.78
C PHE A 97 -1.42 -2.37 47.28
N VAL A 98 -2.60 -2.71 47.81
CA VAL A 98 -2.90 -2.60 49.25
C VAL A 98 -1.92 -3.44 50.08
N ARG A 99 -1.59 -4.66 49.63
CA ARG A 99 -0.60 -5.51 50.29
C ARG A 99 0.79 -4.87 50.31
N GLU A 100 1.23 -4.28 49.20
CA GLU A 100 2.54 -3.63 49.13
C GLU A 100 2.58 -2.32 49.93
N TRP A 101 1.47 -1.58 49.91
CA TRP A 101 1.30 -0.36 50.70
C TRP A 101 1.34 -0.65 52.21
N HIS A 102 0.71 -1.75 52.66
CA HIS A 102 0.81 -2.17 54.06
C HIS A 102 2.26 -2.48 54.49
N LYS A 103 3.02 -3.20 53.67
CA LYS A 103 4.45 -3.45 53.95
C LYS A 103 5.24 -2.14 54.04
N TYR A 104 4.95 -1.19 53.15
CA TYR A 104 5.60 0.12 53.16
C TYR A 104 5.28 0.89 54.44
N LEU A 105 4.02 0.88 54.90
CA LEU A 105 3.60 1.52 56.15
C LEU A 105 4.19 0.83 57.39
N GLU A 106 4.30 -0.49 57.40
CA GLU A 106 4.98 -1.24 58.47
C GLU A 106 6.46 -0.86 58.56
N TYR A 107 7.13 -0.79 57.40
CA TYR A 107 8.51 -0.32 57.30
C TYR A 107 8.66 1.13 57.77
N GLU A 108 7.75 2.03 57.36
CA GLU A 108 7.73 3.42 57.80
C GLU A 108 7.61 3.51 59.33
N ALA A 109 6.69 2.74 59.93
CA ALA A 109 6.50 2.70 61.37
C ALA A 109 7.73 2.21 62.14
N GLU A 110 8.42 1.19 61.63
CA GLU A 110 9.63 0.64 62.25
C GLU A 110 10.78 1.66 62.21
N VAL A 111 11.00 2.31 61.07
CA VAL A 111 12.11 3.25 60.86
C VAL A 111 11.88 4.58 61.57
N MET A 112 10.63 5.05 61.67
CA MET A 112 10.30 6.38 62.19
C MET A 112 9.92 6.40 63.68
N LYS A 113 9.99 5.26 64.39
CA LYS A 113 9.59 5.12 65.81
C LYS A 113 10.23 6.13 66.77
N ASP A 114 11.46 6.55 66.49
CA ASP A 114 12.25 7.43 67.37
C ASP A 114 12.13 8.92 67.00
N VAL A 115 11.36 9.25 65.95
CA VAL A 115 11.21 10.63 65.46
C VAL A 115 9.99 11.30 66.10
N PRO A 116 10.16 12.37 66.89
CA PRO A 116 9.06 13.02 67.59
C PRO A 116 8.12 13.74 66.62
N GLY A 117 6.81 13.51 66.76
CA GLY A 117 5.77 14.17 65.97
C GLY A 117 5.48 13.52 64.61
N TRP A 118 6.17 12.43 64.25
CA TRP A 118 5.89 11.67 63.03
C TRP A 118 4.58 10.89 63.16
N LYS A 119 3.70 10.99 62.15
CA LYS A 119 2.47 10.19 62.06
C LYS A 119 2.58 9.26 60.86
N VAL A 120 2.66 7.96 61.14
CA VAL A 120 2.73 6.92 60.10
C VAL A 120 1.49 6.98 59.20
N GLY A 121 1.70 6.94 57.88
CA GLY A 121 0.61 6.96 56.90
C GLY A 121 -0.17 8.27 56.83
N GLU A 122 0.36 9.38 57.35
CA GLU A 122 -0.24 10.70 57.18
C GLU A 122 -0.24 11.11 55.70
N SER A 123 -1.39 11.56 55.19
CA SER A 123 -1.48 12.00 53.80
C SER A 123 -0.73 13.32 53.62
N VAL A 124 0.16 13.34 52.62
CA VAL A 124 0.86 14.57 52.19
C VAL A 124 -0.11 15.53 51.46
N TYR A 125 -1.28 15.06 51.06
CA TYR A 125 -2.29 15.85 50.36
C TYR A 125 -3.38 16.35 51.31
N ASN A 126 -3.63 17.66 51.31
CA ASN A 126 -4.60 18.30 52.20
C ASN A 126 -6.07 18.17 51.74
N SER A 127 -6.34 17.53 50.60
CA SER A 127 -7.67 17.53 49.96
C SER A 127 -8.62 16.48 50.52
N GLY A 128 -8.15 15.58 51.40
CA GLY A 128 -8.91 14.44 51.92
C GLY A 128 -9.25 13.38 50.86
N ARG A 129 -8.74 13.53 49.63
CA ARG A 129 -8.89 12.56 48.54
C ARG A 129 -7.67 11.66 48.50
N TRP A 130 -7.89 10.38 48.22
CA TRP A 130 -6.79 9.48 47.91
C TRP A 130 -6.16 9.85 46.57
N VAL A 131 -4.84 9.87 46.52
CA VAL A 131 -4.03 10.12 45.33
C VAL A 131 -2.99 9.00 45.28
N PRO A 132 -2.83 8.30 44.12
CA PRO A 132 -1.84 7.24 44.01
C PRO A 132 -0.42 7.80 44.19
N PRO A 133 0.49 7.04 44.83
CA PRO A 133 1.87 7.45 44.99
C PRO A 133 2.56 7.54 43.62
N ALA A 134 3.47 8.51 43.46
CA ALA A 134 4.23 8.71 42.23
C ALA A 134 5.73 8.49 42.49
N SER A 135 6.43 7.87 41.55
CA SER A 135 7.88 7.61 41.65
C SER A 135 8.75 8.84 41.40
N GLY A 136 8.17 9.94 40.89
CA GLY A 136 8.89 11.16 40.51
C GLY A 136 9.46 11.15 39.09
N GLU A 137 9.49 9.99 38.42
CA GLU A 137 9.87 9.88 37.02
C GLU A 137 8.67 10.15 36.09
N LEU A 138 8.95 10.80 34.96
CA LEU A 138 7.95 11.01 33.92
C LEU A 138 7.86 9.78 33.02
N ARG A 139 6.66 9.21 32.89
CA ARG A 139 6.35 8.00 32.09
C ARG A 139 7.11 6.74 32.51
N PRO A 140 7.02 6.30 33.78
CA PRO A 140 7.64 5.05 34.22
C PRO A 140 6.99 3.79 33.61
N ASP A 141 5.85 3.92 32.93
CA ASP A 141 5.06 2.84 32.33
C ASP A 141 5.47 2.46 30.88
N VAL A 142 6.36 3.24 30.25
CA VAL A 142 6.65 3.14 28.81
C VAL A 142 8.01 2.48 28.51
N TRP A 143 8.93 2.45 29.46
CA TRP A 143 10.35 2.06 29.25
C TRP A 143 10.62 0.58 29.54
#